data_AF-A0A0Q8ZPE3-F1
#
_entry.id   AF-A0A0Q8ZPE3-F1
#
_cell.length_a   1.000
_cell.length_b   1.000
_cell.length_c   1.000
_cell.angle_alpha   90.00
_cell.angle_beta   90.00
_cell.angle_gamma   90.00
#
_symmetry.space_group_name_H-M   'P 1'
#
loop_
_entity.id
_entity.type
_entity.pdbx_description
1 polymer ?
#
loop_
_entity_poly.entity_id
_entity_poly.type
_entity_poly.pdbx_seq_one_letter_code
_entity_poly.pdbx_strand_id
1 'polypeptide(L)'
;MSILNFLFKKSDLECPRCLGKGFVDRDDIRRLKKQLKWVPAPCAYCNGSGKTTKEMLSKVPVDITYLTIDLPESEIEKIKNGDKETLEKGKQKELFLDHLIKYVQDQYANNMDAETIADLYLRTESENALFSIERENLIQYIQEIIELKKSEFK
;
A
#
# COMPACT_ATOMS: atom_id res chain seq x y z
N MET A 1 -45.28 -6.81 3.64
CA MET A 1 -43.97 -6.13 3.66
C MET A 1 -42.91 -7.17 3.40
N SER A 2 -42.28 -7.16 2.23
CA SER A 2 -41.11 -7.99 1.95
C SER A 2 -39.97 -7.05 1.60
N ILE A 3 -39.16 -6.77 2.61
CA ILE A 3 -37.99 -5.90 2.56
C ILE A 3 -36.82 -6.88 2.52
N LEU A 4 -36.32 -7.28 1.35
CA LEU A 4 -35.02 -7.99 1.22
C LEU A 4 -34.55 -8.10 -0.24
N ASN A 5 -34.87 -7.09 -1.07
CA ASN A 5 -34.14 -6.87 -2.32
C ASN A 5 -32.91 -6.00 -2.04
N PHE A 6 -31.97 -6.52 -1.25
CA PHE A 6 -30.60 -6.01 -1.25
C PHE A 6 -29.94 -6.49 -2.54
N LEU A 7 -30.40 -5.90 -3.65
CA LEU A 7 -29.90 -6.17 -4.99
C LEU A 7 -28.42 -5.78 -5.00
N PHE A 8 -27.55 -6.78 -5.03
CA PHE A 8 -26.18 -6.65 -5.47
C PHE A 8 -26.18 -5.89 -6.80
N LYS A 9 -25.92 -4.59 -6.74
CA LYS A 9 -25.68 -3.78 -7.94
C LYS A 9 -24.42 -4.38 -8.57
N LYS A 10 -24.60 -5.20 -9.62
CA LYS A 10 -23.48 -5.67 -10.45
C LYS A 10 -22.68 -4.43 -10.84
N SER A 11 -21.42 -4.42 -10.44
CA SER A 11 -20.52 -3.32 -10.74
C SER A 11 -19.98 -3.54 -12.14
N ASP A 12 -20.35 -2.69 -13.09
CA ASP A 12 -19.94 -2.85 -14.50
C ASP A 12 -18.70 -2.03 -14.87
N LEU A 13 -18.27 -1.11 -13.99
CA LEU A 13 -17.12 -0.27 -14.25
C LEU A 13 -15.83 -1.05 -14.11
N GLU A 14 -14.94 -0.86 -15.06
CA GLU A 14 -13.58 -1.36 -14.98
C GLU A 14 -12.86 -0.78 -13.75
N CYS A 15 -12.17 -1.63 -13.00
CA CYS A 15 -11.40 -1.20 -11.85
C CYS A 15 -10.16 -0.41 -12.32
N PRO A 16 -10.01 0.88 -11.95
CA PRO A 16 -8.89 1.70 -12.40
C PRO A 16 -7.56 1.36 -11.70
N ARG A 17 -7.59 0.62 -10.58
CA ARG A 17 -6.38 0.16 -9.91
C ARG A 17 -5.64 -0.86 -10.77
N CYS A 18 -6.36 -1.87 -11.25
CA CYS A 18 -5.80 -2.98 -12.04
C CYS A 18 -6.19 -2.97 -13.52
N LEU A 19 -6.81 -1.89 -14.02
CA LEU A 19 -7.29 -1.77 -15.42
C LEU A 19 -8.08 -3.00 -15.89
N GLY A 20 -9.01 -3.47 -15.05
CA GLY A 20 -9.85 -4.62 -15.37
C GLY A 20 -9.20 -6.00 -15.21
N LYS A 21 -7.88 -6.09 -14.97
CA LYS A 21 -7.15 -7.37 -14.94
C LYS A 21 -7.45 -8.26 -13.72
N GLY A 22 -7.99 -7.68 -12.65
CA GLY A 22 -8.13 -8.37 -11.36
C GLY A 22 -6.80 -8.56 -10.59
N PHE A 23 -5.67 -8.24 -11.22
CA PHE A 23 -4.33 -8.34 -10.64
C PHE A 23 -3.58 -7.03 -10.86
N VAL A 24 -2.89 -6.53 -9.83
CA VAL A 24 -2.03 -5.34 -9.92
C VAL A 24 -0.63 -5.81 -10.26
N ASP A 25 -0.12 -5.42 -11.42
CA ASP A 25 1.23 -5.77 -11.87
C ASP A 25 2.23 -4.61 -11.71
N ARG A 26 3.48 -4.83 -12.15
CA ARG A 26 4.54 -3.82 -12.04
C ARG A 26 4.23 -2.54 -12.83
N ASP A 27 3.51 -2.65 -13.94
CA ASP A 27 3.15 -1.49 -14.76
C ASP A 27 2.04 -0.66 -14.09
N ASP A 28 1.08 -1.32 -13.43
CA ASP A 28 0.09 -0.64 -12.59
C ASP A 28 0.75 0.07 -11.41
N ILE A 29 1.68 -0.60 -10.72
CA ILE A 29 2.43 -0.03 -9.60
C ILE A 29 3.18 1.22 -10.05
N ARG A 30 3.86 1.18 -11.20
CA ARG A 30 4.56 2.32 -11.77
C ARG A 30 3.59 3.46 -12.13
N ARG A 31 2.50 3.14 -12.83
CA ARG A 31 1.47 4.11 -13.25
C ARG A 31 0.83 4.83 -12.06
N LEU A 32 0.62 4.11 -10.96
CA LEU A 32 0.02 4.63 -9.73
C LEU A 32 1.04 5.25 -8.77
N LYS A 33 2.33 5.29 -9.14
CA LYS A 33 3.43 5.82 -8.31
C LYS A 33 3.55 5.12 -6.96
N LYS A 34 3.41 3.79 -6.95
CA LYS A 34 3.48 2.94 -5.75
C LYS A 34 4.69 2.01 -5.72
N GLN A 35 5.73 2.31 -6.50
CA GLN A 35 7.02 1.65 -6.37
C GLN A 35 7.51 1.72 -4.91
N LEU A 36 8.12 0.64 -4.42
CA LEU A 36 8.54 0.47 -3.02
C LEU A 36 7.39 0.51 -1.99
N LYS A 37 6.12 0.64 -2.40
CA LYS A 37 4.97 0.63 -1.49
C LYS A 37 4.08 -0.57 -1.71
N TRP A 38 4.03 -1.05 -2.95
CA TRP A 38 3.28 -2.23 -3.36
C TRP A 38 4.16 -3.26 -4.05
N VAL A 39 3.74 -4.51 -3.92
CA VAL A 39 4.23 -5.65 -4.72
C VAL A 39 3.10 -6.16 -5.63
N PRO A 40 3.43 -6.82 -6.75
CA PRO A 40 2.41 -7.42 -7.61
C PRO A 40 1.56 -8.44 -6.85
N ALA A 41 0.24 -8.30 -6.93
CA ALA A 41 -0.70 -9.14 -6.16
C ALA A 41 -2.12 -9.07 -6.76
N PRO A 42 -3.03 -9.98 -6.36
CA PRO A 42 -4.46 -9.80 -6.60
C PRO A 42 -4.94 -8.42 -6.14
N CYS A 43 -5.81 -7.79 -6.93
CA CYS A 43 -6.22 -6.42 -6.68
C CYS A 43 -7.20 -6.34 -5.49
N ALA A 44 -6.72 -5.90 -4.32
CA ALA A 44 -7.53 -5.72 -3.12
C ALA A 44 -8.71 -4.74 -3.30
N TYR A 45 -8.54 -3.74 -4.18
CA TYR A 45 -9.56 -2.71 -4.43
C TYR A 45 -10.84 -3.27 -5.07
N CYS A 46 -10.68 -4.18 -6.04
CA CYS A 46 -11.81 -4.87 -6.68
C CYS A 46 -12.00 -6.31 -6.21
N ASN A 47 -11.25 -6.73 -5.19
CA ASN A 47 -11.20 -8.11 -4.72
C ASN A 47 -10.97 -9.11 -5.87
N GLY A 48 -10.01 -8.83 -6.74
CA GLY A 48 -9.69 -9.70 -7.88
C GLY A 48 -10.69 -9.72 -9.04
N SER A 49 -11.85 -9.07 -8.91
CA SER A 49 -12.90 -9.14 -9.94
C SER A 49 -12.62 -8.35 -11.22
N GLY A 50 -11.67 -7.41 -11.18
CA GLY A 50 -11.45 -6.44 -12.25
C GLY A 50 -12.55 -5.36 -12.35
N LYS A 51 -13.56 -5.37 -11.47
CA LYS A 51 -14.70 -4.44 -11.52
C LYS A 51 -14.87 -3.64 -10.24
N THR A 52 -15.44 -2.44 -10.34
CA THR A 52 -15.70 -1.57 -9.19
C THR A 52 -16.99 -0.77 -9.34
N THR A 53 -17.44 -0.13 -8.27
CA THR A 53 -18.66 0.70 -8.25
C THR A 53 -18.32 2.20 -8.24
N LYS A 54 -19.24 3.03 -8.72
CA LYS A 54 -19.13 4.50 -8.62
C LYS A 54 -19.00 4.96 -7.16
N GLU A 55 -19.72 4.28 -6.26
CA GLU A 55 -19.69 4.56 -4.83
C GLU A 55 -18.31 4.32 -4.24
N MET A 56 -17.66 3.20 -4.60
CA MET A 56 -16.29 2.91 -4.14
C MET A 56 -15.32 4.01 -4.61
N LEU A 57 -15.38 4.38 -5.89
CA LEU A 57 -14.56 5.45 -6.47
C LEU A 57 -14.78 6.83 -5.82
N SER A 58 -15.98 7.12 -5.32
CA SER A 58 -16.26 8.40 -4.65
C SER A 58 -15.71 8.48 -3.23
N LYS A 59 -15.36 7.35 -2.61
CA LYS A 59 -15.00 7.27 -1.18
C LYS A 59 -13.54 6.91 -0.97
N VAL A 60 -12.98 6.07 -1.84
CA VAL A 60 -11.69 5.44 -1.60
C VAL A 60 -10.73 5.80 -2.73
N PRO A 61 -9.55 6.36 -2.41
CA PRO A 61 -8.53 6.61 -3.42
C PRO A 61 -8.10 5.30 -4.08
N VAL A 62 -8.00 5.32 -5.41
CA VAL A 62 -7.57 4.16 -6.21
C VAL A 62 -6.18 3.70 -5.81
N ASP A 63 -5.35 4.59 -5.29
CA ASP A 63 -3.96 4.38 -4.94
C ASP A 63 -3.74 4.25 -3.42
N ILE A 64 -4.80 4.07 -2.61
CA ILE A 64 -4.65 3.91 -1.15
C ILE A 64 -3.74 2.72 -0.80
N THR A 65 -2.62 3.01 -0.14
CA THR A 65 -1.54 2.04 0.07
C THR A 65 -1.91 0.95 1.06
N TYR A 66 -2.69 1.31 2.07
CA TYR A 66 -3.09 0.43 3.17
C TYR A 66 -4.12 -0.64 2.77
N LEU A 67 -4.87 -0.46 1.67
CA LEU A 67 -5.82 -1.48 1.22
C LEU A 67 -5.09 -2.63 0.51
N THR A 68 -4.74 -3.66 1.27
CA THR A 68 -4.05 -4.87 0.83
C THR A 68 -4.92 -6.11 1.08
N ILE A 69 -4.54 -7.27 0.50
CA ILE A 69 -5.33 -8.52 0.56
C ILE A 69 -5.19 -9.28 1.88
N ASP A 70 -4.16 -8.97 2.66
CA ASP A 70 -3.81 -9.55 3.94
C ASP A 70 -4.46 -8.81 5.13
N LEU A 71 -5.11 -7.68 4.89
CA LEU A 71 -5.90 -7.01 5.92
C LEU A 71 -7.09 -7.89 6.35
N PRO A 72 -7.47 -7.85 7.64
CA PRO A 72 -8.71 -8.46 8.10
C PRO A 72 -9.91 -7.94 7.29
N GLU A 73 -10.86 -8.83 6.99
CA GLU A 73 -12.05 -8.48 6.19
C GLU A 73 -12.81 -7.28 6.77
N SER A 74 -12.91 -7.19 8.09
CA SER A 74 -13.55 -6.07 8.78
C SER A 74 -12.86 -4.72 8.54
N GLU A 75 -11.53 -4.68 8.43
CA GLU A 75 -10.79 -3.47 8.10
C GLU A 75 -10.95 -3.12 6.61
N ILE A 76 -10.93 -4.13 5.73
CA ILE A 76 -11.21 -3.95 4.30
C ILE A 76 -12.60 -3.34 4.09
N GLU A 77 -13.61 -3.82 4.81
CA GLU A 77 -14.97 -3.29 4.74
C GLU A 77 -15.05 -1.83 5.21
N LYS A 78 -14.40 -1.47 6.32
CA LYS A 78 -14.32 -0.07 6.78
C LYS A 78 -13.74 0.84 5.71
N ILE A 79 -12.63 0.44 5.09
CA ILE A 79 -12.02 1.19 3.99
C ILE A 79 -13.02 1.33 2.84
N LYS A 80 -13.62 0.23 2.37
CA LYS A 80 -14.57 0.23 1.25
C LYS A 80 -15.82 1.07 1.51
N ASN A 81 -16.23 1.18 2.78
CA ASN A 81 -17.34 2.02 3.21
C ASN A 81 -16.96 3.50 3.39
N GLY A 82 -15.68 3.85 3.26
CA GLY A 82 -15.19 5.22 3.40
C GLY A 82 -15.06 5.67 4.85
N ASP A 83 -14.81 4.75 5.78
CA ASP A 83 -14.59 5.08 7.18
C ASP A 83 -13.41 6.04 7.35
N LYS A 84 -13.67 7.20 7.98
CA LYS A 84 -12.70 8.30 8.02
C LYS A 84 -11.45 7.95 8.82
N GLU A 85 -11.61 7.26 9.94
CA GLU A 85 -10.48 6.88 10.80
C GLU A 85 -9.56 5.89 10.08
N THR A 86 -10.15 4.89 9.44
CA THR A 86 -9.40 3.85 8.72
C THR A 86 -8.72 4.43 7.47
N LEU A 87 -9.39 5.35 6.75
CA LEU A 87 -8.77 6.07 5.64
C LEU A 87 -7.61 6.97 6.12
N GLU A 88 -7.72 7.58 7.30
CA GLU A 88 -6.63 8.37 7.89
C GLU A 88 -5.43 7.51 8.27
N LYS A 89 -5.65 6.33 8.87
CA LYS A 89 -4.58 5.32 9.07
C LYS A 89 -3.89 4.98 7.74
N GLY A 90 -4.66 4.90 6.66
CA GLY A 90 -4.12 4.69 5.32
C GLY A 90 -3.17 5.81 4.85
N LYS A 91 -3.48 7.07 5.15
CA LYS A 91 -2.58 8.21 4.85
C LYS A 91 -1.36 8.20 5.75
N GLN A 92 -1.53 7.87 7.03
CA GLN A 92 -0.40 7.74 7.95
C GLN A 92 0.56 6.64 7.50
N LYS A 93 0.06 5.52 6.96
CA LYS A 93 0.90 4.46 6.38
C LYS A 93 1.68 4.96 5.17
N GLU A 94 1.05 5.76 4.31
CA GLU A 94 1.71 6.36 3.15
C GLU A 94 2.87 7.25 3.58
N LEU A 95 2.63 8.16 4.54
CA LEU A 95 3.66 9.07 5.07
C LEU A 95 4.79 8.32 5.79
N PHE A 96 4.44 7.27 6.53
CA PHE A 96 5.42 6.40 7.19
C PHE A 96 6.39 5.80 6.17
N LEU A 97 5.87 5.22 5.06
CA LEU A 97 6.71 4.66 4.02
C LEU A 97 7.55 5.73 3.30
N ASP A 98 6.97 6.90 3.02
CA ASP A 98 7.72 8.01 2.40
C ASP A 98 8.89 8.47 3.27
N HIS A 99 8.69 8.63 4.57
CA HIS A 99 9.75 9.00 5.50
C HIS A 99 10.80 7.91 5.63
N LEU A 100 10.40 6.63 5.70
CA LEU A 100 11.34 5.51 5.75
C LEU A 100 12.18 5.43 4.48
N ILE A 101 11.57 5.50 3.29
CA ILE A 101 12.28 5.50 2.00
C ILE A 101 13.27 6.65 1.96
N LYS A 102 12.85 7.87 2.35
CA LYS A 102 13.73 9.03 2.38
C LYS A 102 14.89 8.84 3.36
N TYR A 103 14.63 8.38 4.58
CA TYR A 103 15.65 8.11 5.57
C TYR A 103 16.70 7.14 5.03
N VAL A 104 16.26 6.04 4.43
CA VAL A 104 17.15 5.03 3.84
C VAL A 104 18.01 5.62 2.73
N GLN A 105 17.42 6.41 1.83
CA GLN A 105 18.16 7.07 0.75
C GLN A 105 19.22 8.04 1.29
N ASP A 106 18.89 8.81 2.32
CA ASP A 106 19.81 9.76 2.97
C ASP A 106 20.96 9.00 3.66
N GLN A 107 20.70 7.89 4.36
CA GLN A 107 21.75 7.09 4.99
C GLN A 107 22.61 6.32 3.97
N TYR A 108 22.00 5.81 2.90
CA TYR A 108 22.74 5.16 1.83
C TYR A 108 23.70 6.13 1.12
N ALA A 109 23.31 7.40 0.95
CA ALA A 109 24.21 8.44 0.44
C ALA A 109 25.44 8.69 1.35
N ASN A 110 25.35 8.34 2.62
CA ASN A 110 26.48 8.33 3.57
C ASN A 110 27.26 7.01 3.56
N ASN A 111 27.11 6.18 2.53
CA ASN A 111 27.77 4.89 2.32
C ASN A 111 27.45 3.82 3.36
N MET A 112 26.28 3.88 4.01
CA MET A 112 25.82 2.84 4.93
C MET A 112 25.19 1.66 4.17
N ASP A 113 25.39 0.45 4.68
CA ASP A 113 24.74 -0.77 4.16
C ASP A 113 23.36 -1.00 4.80
N ALA A 114 22.62 -1.97 4.25
CA ALA A 114 21.23 -2.22 4.66
C ALA A 114 21.09 -2.64 6.13
N GLU A 115 22.03 -3.44 6.64
CA GLU A 115 21.98 -3.92 8.03
C GLU A 115 22.24 -2.77 9.01
N THR A 116 23.25 -1.94 8.72
CA THR A 116 23.57 -0.76 9.53
C THR A 116 22.42 0.22 9.57
N ILE A 117 21.78 0.49 8.42
CA ILE A 117 20.63 1.39 8.34
C ILE A 117 19.44 0.85 9.16
N ALA A 118 19.16 -0.46 9.06
CA ALA A 118 18.10 -1.11 9.83
C ALA A 118 18.34 -0.98 11.33
N ASP A 119 19.55 -1.29 11.79
CA ASP A 119 19.91 -1.22 13.21
C ASP A 119 19.88 0.21 13.76
N LEU A 120 20.21 1.21 12.93
CA LEU A 120 20.07 2.63 13.31
C LEU A 120 18.60 3.03 13.42
N TYR A 121 17.77 2.66 12.44
CA TYR A 121 16.34 2.97 12.45
C TYR A 121 15.66 2.40 13.69
N LEU A 122 15.85 1.10 13.96
CA LEU A 122 15.23 0.40 15.10
C LEU A 122 15.66 0.94 16.46
N ARG A 123 16.86 1.52 16.58
CA ARG A 123 17.32 2.20 17.81
C ARG A 123 16.62 3.52 18.08
N THR A 124 16.05 4.13 17.04
CA THR A 124 15.39 5.44 17.12
C THR A 124 13.87 5.34 17.04
N GLU A 125 13.34 4.14 16.78
CA GLU A 125 11.90 3.90 16.69
C GLU A 125 11.24 4.08 18.07
N SER A 126 10.09 4.74 18.08
CA SER A 126 9.31 4.91 19.31
C SER A 126 8.66 3.58 19.68
N GLU A 127 8.66 3.24 20.98
CA GLU A 127 7.90 2.09 21.50
C GLU A 127 6.39 2.14 21.15
N ASN A 128 5.85 3.33 20.89
CA ASN A 128 4.46 3.55 20.50
C ASN A 128 4.29 3.86 19.00
N ALA A 129 5.23 3.42 18.16
CA ALA A 129 5.13 3.63 16.71
C ALA A 129 3.84 3.00 16.17
N LEU A 130 3.10 3.77 15.37
CA LEU A 130 1.84 3.31 14.76
C LEU A 130 2.05 2.14 13.80
N PHE A 131 3.21 2.08 13.17
CA PHE A 131 3.65 0.98 12.33
C PHE A 131 5.05 0.58 12.76
N SER A 132 5.25 -0.71 12.96
CA SER A 132 6.56 -1.33 13.15
C SER A 132 6.84 -2.30 12.02
N ILE A 133 8.12 -2.58 11.78
CA ILE A 133 8.56 -3.57 10.82
C ILE A 133 9.59 -4.46 11.52
N GLU A 134 9.37 -5.77 11.48
CA GLU A 134 10.35 -6.74 11.97
C GLU A 134 11.71 -6.55 11.29
N ARG A 135 12.80 -6.67 12.06
CA ARG A 135 14.15 -6.36 11.59
C ARG A 135 14.50 -7.01 10.25
N GLU A 136 14.19 -8.29 10.09
CA GLU A 136 14.50 -9.04 8.87
C GLU A 136 13.76 -8.47 7.65
N ASN A 137 12.48 -8.12 7.80
CA ASN A 137 11.68 -7.50 6.76
C ASN A 137 12.17 -6.08 6.46
N LEU A 138 12.63 -5.34 7.48
CA LEU A 138 13.18 -4.01 7.31
C LEU A 138 14.48 -4.05 6.48
N ILE A 139 15.37 -4.99 6.75
CA ILE A 139 16.62 -5.16 5.99
C ILE A 139 16.32 -5.46 4.52
N GLN A 140 15.41 -6.40 4.24
CA GLN A 140 15.00 -6.73 2.87
C GLN A 140 14.42 -5.50 2.16
N TYR A 141 13.55 -4.76 2.84
CA TYR A 141 12.96 -3.56 2.28
C TYR A 141 14.00 -2.47 1.98
N ILE A 142 14.98 -2.28 2.86
CA ILE A 142 16.10 -1.36 2.65
C ILE A 142 16.94 -1.78 1.44
N GLN A 143 17.20 -3.08 1.27
CA GLN A 143 17.92 -3.59 0.10
C GLN A 143 17.17 -3.27 -1.19
N GLU A 144 15.84 -3.43 -1.23
CA GLU A 144 15.03 -3.05 -2.39
C GLU A 144 15.12 -1.57 -2.72
N ILE A 145 15.09 -0.69 -1.71
CA ILE A 145 15.25 0.76 -1.88
C ILE A 145 16.62 1.08 -2.48
N ILE A 146 17.68 0.47 -1.95
CA ILE A 146 19.07 0.67 -2.41
C ILE A 146 19.23 0.20 -3.86
N GLU A 147 18.72 -0.99 -4.20
CA GLU A 147 18.83 -1.52 -5.57
C GLU A 147 18.04 -0.67 -6.57
N LEU A 148 16.85 -0.19 -6.21
CA LEU A 148 16.12 0.76 -7.04
C LEU A 148 16.95 2.04 -7.23
N LYS A 149 17.56 2.58 -6.17
CA LYS A 149 18.37 3.80 -6.24
C LYS A 149 19.59 3.62 -7.14
N LYS A 150 20.29 2.49 -7.06
CA LYS A 150 21.41 2.16 -7.96
C LYS A 150 20.99 2.10 -9.43
N SER A 151 19.77 1.63 -9.71
CA SER A 151 19.25 1.53 -11.08
C SER A 151 18.95 2.89 -11.72
N GLU A 152 18.72 3.95 -10.92
CA GLU A 152 18.51 5.32 -11.42
C GLU A 152 19.80 5.98 -11.92
N PHE A 153 20.98 5.46 -11.53
CA PHE A 153 22.30 5.98 -11.90
C PHE A 153 23.02 5.14 -12.97
N LYS A 154 22.35 4.12 -13.53
CA LYS A 154 22.85 3.32 -14.66
C LYS A 154 22.25 3.80 -15.97
#